data_AF-A0A497E7L4-F1
#
_entry.id   AF-A0A497E7L4-F1
#
_cell.length_a   1.000
_cell.length_b   1.000
_cell.length_c   1.000
_cell.angle_alpha   90.00
_cell.angle_beta   90.00
_cell.angle_gamma   90.00
#
_symmetry.space_group_name_H-M   'P 1'
#
loop_
_entity.id
_entity.type
_entity.pdbx_description
1 polymer ?
#
loop_
_entity_poly.entity_id
_entity_poly.type
_entity_poly.pdbx_seq_one_letter_code
_entity_poly.pdbx_strand_id
1 'polypeptide(L)'
;MDYDFLDLNYAYAFHRKEQSLVLGKVGVHVFSTRTGFLLKGDLIVNGVEESGSIGNETDFVAAFPLLGVVFNYQLGRRLIVENLVDVIYLPVSDSQGVALRTLLGCRYMITHRIGLKVGLSYNFEHLKYTEDGVTHEVEFDFSGLMANVYLAF
;
A
#
# COMPACT_ATOMS: atom_id res chain seq x y z
N MET A 1 13.57 -6.97 -7.05
CA MET A 1 12.84 -5.69 -7.05
C MET A 1 12.16 -5.69 -5.72
N ASP A 2 12.69 -4.90 -4.80
CA ASP A 2 12.30 -4.95 -3.40
C ASP A 2 11.39 -3.76 -3.16
N TYR A 3 10.22 -4.04 -2.58
CA TYR A 3 9.19 -3.05 -2.30
C TYR A 3 8.91 -3.06 -0.80
N ASP A 4 9.17 -1.93 -0.16
CA ASP A 4 8.92 -1.72 1.25
C ASP A 4 7.80 -0.71 1.42
N PHE A 5 6.86 -1.03 2.30
CA PHE A 5 5.71 -0.20 2.61
C PHE A 5 5.64 0.05 4.11
N LEU A 6 5.40 1.29 4.52
CA LEU A 6 5.20 1.68 5.91
C LEU A 6 3.98 2.58 6.04
N ASP A 7 3.02 2.19 6.86
CA ASP A 7 1.85 2.99 7.19
C ASP A 7 1.96 3.59 8.58
N LEU A 8 1.99 4.92 8.66
CA LEU A 8 1.84 5.66 9.92
C LEU A 8 0.47 6.33 9.92
N ASN A 9 -0.42 5.93 10.82
CA ASN A 9 -1.77 6.47 10.85
C ASN A 9 -2.32 6.64 12.27
N TYR A 10 -3.27 7.56 12.38
CA TYR A 10 -4.09 7.77 13.56
C TYR A 10 -5.55 7.44 13.21
N ALA A 11 -6.22 6.70 14.09
CA ALA A 11 -7.61 6.32 13.93
C ALA A 11 -8.46 6.86 15.07
N TYR A 12 -9.59 7.48 14.73
CA TYR A 12 -10.57 8.01 15.67
C TYR A 12 -11.90 7.25 15.53
N ALA A 13 -12.44 6.74 16.64
CA ALA A 13 -13.73 6.07 16.67
C ALA A 13 -14.87 7.11 16.71
N PHE A 14 -15.54 7.34 15.59
CA PHE A 14 -16.71 8.23 15.54
C PHE A 14 -18.03 7.49 15.74
N HIS A 15 -18.04 6.15 15.69
CA HIS A 15 -19.20 5.34 16.03
C HIS A 15 -18.77 4.11 16.82
N ARG A 16 -19.37 3.91 18.01
CA ARG A 16 -19.13 2.73 18.85
C ARG A 16 -20.44 2.26 19.46
N LYS A 17 -20.81 1.01 19.16
CA LYS A 17 -21.86 0.23 19.83
C LYS A 17 -21.26 -1.08 20.36
N GLU A 18 -22.06 -1.88 21.06
CA GLU A 18 -21.61 -3.16 21.63
C GLU A 18 -21.01 -4.11 20.60
N GLN A 19 -21.59 -4.16 19.39
CA GLN A 19 -21.17 -5.09 18.33
C GLN A 19 -20.56 -4.41 17.11
N SER A 20 -20.58 -3.07 17.02
CA SER A 20 -20.06 -2.34 15.86
C SER A 20 -19.15 -1.19 16.26
N LEU A 21 -18.07 -1.03 15.50
CA LEU A 21 -17.11 0.06 15.68
C LEU A 21 -16.72 0.59 14.30
N VAL A 22 -16.91 1.90 14.12
CA VAL A 22 -16.46 2.60 12.90
C VAL A 22 -15.41 3.63 13.28
N LEU A 23 -14.25 3.55 12.62
CA LEU A 23 -13.14 4.45 12.84
C LEU A 23 -12.84 5.21 11.55
N GLY A 24 -12.59 6.51 11.67
CA GLY A 24 -11.98 7.31 10.62
C GLY A 24 -10.46 7.28 10.81
N LYS A 25 -9.71 7.17 9.73
CA LYS A 25 -8.26 7.04 9.74
C LYS A 25 -7.65 8.14 8.88
N VAL A 26 -6.60 8.77 9.40
CA VAL A 26 -5.78 9.71 8.66
C VAL A 26 -4.32 9.37 8.91
N GLY A 27 -3.45 9.54 7.92
CA GLY A 27 -2.06 9.14 8.07
C GLY A 27 -1.20 9.43 6.86
N VAL A 28 -0.05 8.78 6.84
CA VAL A 28 0.93 8.82 5.76
C VAL A 28 1.28 7.38 5.39
N HIS A 29 1.18 7.10 4.10
CA HIS A 29 1.67 5.88 3.48
C HIS A 29 3.05 6.16 2.87
N VAL A 30 4.08 5.45 3.33
CA VAL A 30 5.44 5.56 2.80
C VAL A 30 5.72 4.35 1.94
N PHE A 31 6.16 4.61 0.71
CA PHE A 31 6.58 3.62 -0.27
C PHE A 31 8.06 3.79 -0.54
N SER A 32 8.81 2.69 -0.52
CA SER A 32 10.22 2.64 -0.90
C SER A 32 10.44 1.50 -1.89
N THR A 33 11.14 1.78 -2.98
CA THR A 33 11.54 0.75 -3.94
C THR A 33 13.00 0.90 -4.33
N ARG A 34 13.66 -0.25 -4.50
CA ARG A 34 14.97 -0.35 -5.15
C ARG A 34 14.81 -0.97 -6.52
N THR A 35 15.01 -0.16 -7.55
CA THR A 35 15.00 -0.61 -8.95
C THR A 35 16.40 -0.55 -9.54
N GLY A 36 16.92 -1.72 -9.90
CA GLY A 36 18.13 -1.84 -10.72
C GLY A 36 17.73 -2.08 -12.17
N PHE A 37 17.99 -1.12 -13.05
CA PHE A 37 17.92 -1.35 -14.49
C PHE A 37 19.26 -1.97 -14.94
N LEU A 38 19.23 -3.24 -15.34
CA LEU A 38 20.36 -3.87 -16.01
C LEU A 38 20.18 -3.70 -17.53
N LEU A 39 20.72 -2.61 -18.07
CA LEU A 39 20.89 -2.49 -19.51
C LEU A 39 22.09 -3.37 -19.91
N LYS A 40 21.80 -4.49 -20.59
CA LYS A 40 22.80 -5.31 -21.28
C LYS A 40 22.73 -5.01 -22.77
N GLY A 41 23.78 -4.41 -23.31
CA GLY A 41 23.95 -4.10 -24.73
C GLY A 41 25.27 -3.41 -24.97
N ASP A 42 25.68 -3.30 -26.23
CA ASP A 42 26.87 -2.55 -26.61
C ASP A 42 26.61 -1.05 -26.38
N LEU A 43 27.38 -0.45 -25.46
CA LEU A 43 27.26 0.95 -25.10
C LEU A 43 28.28 1.75 -25.91
N ILE A 44 27.81 2.75 -26.66
CA ILE A 44 28.69 3.69 -27.35
C ILE A 44 29.04 4.81 -26.36
N VAL A 45 30.24 4.75 -25.78
CA VAL A 45 30.77 5.81 -24.90
C VAL A 45 31.89 6.53 -25.65
N ASN A 46 31.73 7.84 -25.89
CA ASN A 46 32.69 8.66 -26.63
C ASN A 46 33.07 8.11 -28.02
N GLY A 47 32.16 7.41 -28.71
CA GLY A 47 32.38 6.89 -30.07
C GLY A 47 33.11 5.55 -30.15
N VAL A 48 33.36 4.89 -29.01
CA VAL A 48 33.92 3.54 -28.95
C VAL A 48 32.84 2.61 -28.38
N GLU A 49 32.64 1.45 -29.02
CA GLU A 49 31.79 0.38 -28.49
C GLU A 49 32.48 -0.27 -27.28
N GLU A 50 31.92 -0.08 -26.10
CA GLU A 50 32.35 -0.77 -24.89
C GLU A 50 31.26 -1.76 -24.46
N SER A 51 31.65 -3.03 -24.30
CA SER A 51 30.79 -4.05 -23.69
C SER A 51 30.76 -3.80 -22.19
N GLY A 52 29.67 -3.21 -21.69
CA GLY A 52 29.51 -2.88 -20.27
C GLY A 52 28.08 -3.07 -19.78
N SER A 53 27.91 -3.32 -18.50
CA SER A 53 26.61 -3.22 -17.82
C SER A 53 26.62 -1.95 -16.97
N ILE A 54 25.84 -0.94 -17.34
CA ILE A 54 25.56 0.19 -16.45
C ILE A 54 24.37 -0.24 -15.60
N GLY A 55 24.65 -0.70 -14.39
CA GLY A 55 23.64 -0.90 -13.36
C GLY A 55 23.52 0.39 -12.56
N ASN A 56 22.54 1.23 -12.88
CA ASN A 56 22.13 2.28 -11.96
C ASN A 56 21.06 1.71 -11.03
N GLU A 57 21.41 1.53 -9.77
CA GLU A 57 20.45 1.33 -8.70
C GLU A 57 19.88 2.69 -8.32
N THR A 58 18.57 2.87 -8.48
CA THR A 58 17.89 4.07 -8.03
C THR A 58 16.97 3.71 -6.86
N ASP A 59 17.25 4.30 -5.70
CA ASP A 59 16.40 4.23 -4.53
C ASP A 59 15.32 5.31 -4.66
N PHE A 60 14.05 4.91 -4.71
CA PHE A 60 12.91 5.84 -4.72
C PHE A 60 12.12 5.69 -3.43
N VAL A 61 11.97 6.78 -2.68
CA VAL A 61 11.15 6.85 -1.47
C VAL A 61 10.13 7.98 -1.62
N ALA A 62 8.86 7.67 -1.40
CA ALA A 62 7.79 8.64 -1.46
C ALA A 62 6.82 8.46 -0.28
N ALA A 63 6.24 9.57 0.17
CA ALA A 63 5.30 9.61 1.27
C ALA A 63 4.01 10.29 0.83
N PHE A 64 2.89 9.64 1.09
CA PHE A 64 1.59 10.01 0.55
C PHE A 64 0.55 10.15 1.66
N PRO A 65 -0.26 11.23 1.67
CA PRO A 65 -1.38 11.31 2.59
C PRO A 65 -2.35 10.14 2.38
N LEU A 66 -2.78 9.58 3.51
CA LEU A 66 -3.72 8.47 3.58
C LEU A 66 -4.97 8.93 4.35
N LEU A 67 -6.14 8.66 3.80
CA LEU A 67 -7.44 8.77 4.47
C LEU A 67 -8.12 7.40 4.42
N GLY A 68 -8.83 7.02 5.46
CA GLY A 68 -9.48 5.72 5.46
C GLY A 68 -10.60 5.57 6.47
N VAL A 69 -11.31 4.46 6.34
CA VAL A 69 -12.39 4.06 7.23
C VAL A 69 -12.20 2.60 7.60
N VAL A 70 -12.36 2.28 8.88
CA VAL A 70 -12.34 0.92 9.38
C VAL A 70 -13.70 0.61 9.99
N PHE A 71 -14.35 -0.43 9.49
CA PHE A 71 -15.57 -1.01 10.03
C PHE A 71 -15.24 -2.34 10.71
N ASN A 72 -15.61 -2.46 11.98
CA ASN A 72 -15.47 -3.68 12.76
C ASN A 72 -16.84 -4.12 13.24
N TYR A 73 -17.18 -5.39 13.02
CA TYR A 73 -18.40 -6.01 13.51
C TYR A 73 -18.11 -7.29 14.28
N GLN A 74 -18.56 -7.37 15.51
CA GLN A 74 -18.35 -8.50 16.40
C GLN A 74 -19.46 -9.54 16.22
N LEU A 75 -19.16 -10.63 15.52
CA LEU A 75 -20.08 -11.76 15.28
C LEU A 75 -20.15 -12.75 16.46
N GLY A 76 -19.30 -12.58 17.47
CA GLY A 76 -19.34 -13.36 18.70
C GLY A 76 -18.24 -12.91 19.67
N ARG A 77 -18.07 -13.63 20.78
CA ARG A 77 -17.09 -13.23 21.81
C ARG A 77 -15.64 -13.15 21.32
N ARG A 78 -15.31 -13.88 20.26
CA ARG A 78 -13.93 -14.03 19.75
C ARG A 78 -13.79 -13.77 18.26
N LEU A 79 -14.87 -13.53 17.54
CA LEU A 79 -14.86 -13.37 16.09
C LEU A 79 -15.28 -11.95 15.71
N ILE A 80 -14.43 -11.25 14.96
CA ILE A 80 -14.66 -9.90 14.47
C ILE A 80 -14.48 -9.92 12.96
N VAL A 81 -15.50 -9.47 12.22
CA VAL A 81 -15.35 -9.13 10.81
C VAL A 81 -14.86 -7.70 10.72
N GLU A 82 -13.83 -7.48 9.94
CA GLU A 82 -13.20 -6.19 9.73
C GLU A 82 -13.24 -5.88 8.24
N ASN A 83 -13.69 -4.68 7.90
CA ASN A 83 -13.50 -4.09 6.60
C ASN A 83 -12.72 -2.79 6.75
N LEU A 84 -11.75 -2.57 5.89
CA LEU A 84 -10.94 -1.37 5.84
C LEU A 84 -10.93 -0.88 4.41
N VAL A 85 -11.13 0.42 4.25
CA VAL A 85 -11.02 1.11 2.96
C VAL A 85 -10.13 2.32 3.17
N ASP A 86 -9.02 2.37 2.46
CA ASP A 86 -8.07 3.48 2.44
C ASP A 86 -8.00 4.09 1.05
N VAL A 87 -7.91 5.40 1.01
CA VAL A 87 -7.58 6.20 -0.16
C VAL A 87 -6.25 6.87 0.13
N ILE A 88 -5.26 6.60 -0.72
CA ILE A 88 -3.93 7.20 -0.68
C ILE A 88 -3.86 8.14 -1.87
N TYR A 89 -3.54 9.41 -1.59
CA TYR A 89 -3.42 10.42 -2.64
C TYR A 89 -1.94 10.69 -2.91
N LEU A 90 -1.52 10.65 -4.17
CA LEU A 90 -0.14 10.84 -4.60
C LEU A 90 0.00 12.18 -5.33
N PRO A 91 0.25 13.29 -4.62
CA PRO A 91 0.63 14.54 -5.24
C PRO A 91 2.15 14.59 -5.40
N VAL A 92 2.66 14.42 -6.62
CA VAL A 92 4.04 14.81 -6.99
C VAL A 92 3.92 15.85 -8.10
N SER A 93 4.77 16.88 -8.14
CA SER A 93 4.57 18.10 -8.95
C SER A 93 4.00 17.87 -10.36
N ASP A 94 4.53 16.88 -11.10
CA ASP A 94 4.12 16.59 -12.49
C ASP A 94 3.37 15.24 -12.62
N SER A 95 2.98 14.61 -11.50
CA SER A 95 2.22 13.36 -11.47
C SER A 95 1.16 13.32 -10.37
N GLN A 96 -0.06 12.96 -10.76
CA GLN A 96 -1.19 12.77 -9.86
C GLN A 96 -1.54 11.29 -9.82
N GLY A 97 -1.59 10.72 -8.62
CA GLY A 97 -2.03 9.35 -8.43
C GLY A 97 -3.08 9.24 -7.34
N VAL A 98 -3.91 8.21 -7.46
CA VAL A 98 -4.80 7.75 -6.40
C VAL A 98 -4.65 6.26 -6.27
N ALA A 99 -4.51 5.79 -5.04
CA ALA A 99 -4.58 4.39 -4.71
C ALA A 99 -5.75 4.13 -3.77
N LEU A 100 -6.53 3.11 -4.09
CA LEU A 100 -7.63 2.59 -3.28
C LEU A 100 -7.22 1.22 -2.75
N ARG A 101 -7.17 1.10 -1.44
CA ARG A 101 -6.91 -0.17 -0.76
C ARG A 101 -8.14 -0.60 0.02
N THR A 102 -8.65 -1.77 -0.31
CA THR A 102 -9.74 -2.40 0.42
C THR A 102 -9.25 -3.71 1.04
N LEU A 103 -9.56 -3.91 2.30
CA LEU A 103 -9.28 -5.16 3.02
C LEU A 103 -10.57 -5.64 3.65
N LEU A 104 -10.96 -6.87 3.34
CA LEU A 104 -12.04 -7.58 4.02
C LEU A 104 -11.44 -8.77 4.75
N GLY A 105 -11.67 -8.87 6.06
CA GLY A 105 -11.09 -9.95 6.84
C GLY A 105 -11.89 -10.34 8.06
N CYS A 106 -11.51 -11.48 8.63
CA CYS A 106 -12.02 -12.02 9.88
C CYS A 106 -10.85 -12.13 10.86
N ARG A 107 -11.05 -11.63 12.08
CA ARG A 107 -10.13 -11.77 13.20
C ARG A 107 -10.73 -12.73 14.22
N TYR A 108 -9.96 -13.73 14.61
CA TYR A 108 -10.29 -14.67 15.66
C TYR A 108 -9.33 -14.53 16.84
N MET A 109 -9.86 -14.26 18.02
CA MET A 109 -9.09 -14.19 19.27
C MET A 109 -8.89 -15.60 19.82
N ILE A 110 -7.65 -16.09 19.75
CA ILE A 110 -7.27 -17.39 20.33
C ILE A 110 -7.18 -17.24 21.85
N THR A 111 -6.54 -16.17 22.31
CA THR A 111 -6.45 -15.76 23.72
C THR A 111 -6.82 -14.29 23.85
N HIS A 112 -6.81 -13.75 25.07
CA HIS A 112 -7.02 -12.31 25.29
C HIS A 112 -5.92 -11.42 24.68
N ARG A 113 -4.77 -12.00 24.31
CA ARG A 113 -3.59 -11.27 23.81
C ARG A 113 -3.13 -11.70 22.43
N ILE A 114 -3.59 -12.85 21.93
CA ILE A 114 -3.14 -13.41 20.66
C ILE A 114 -4.36 -13.66 19.79
N GLY A 115 -4.33 -13.12 18.59
CA GLY A 115 -5.36 -13.34 17.58
C GLY A 115 -4.77 -13.71 16.24
N LEU A 116 -5.59 -14.35 15.42
CA LEU A 116 -5.30 -14.65 14.02
C LEU A 116 -6.26 -13.85 13.15
N LYS A 117 -5.73 -13.27 12.08
CA LYS A 117 -6.49 -12.52 11.07
C LYS A 117 -6.31 -13.21 9.73
N VAL A 118 -7.41 -13.50 9.05
CA VAL A 118 -7.40 -13.92 7.65
C VAL A 118 -8.23 -12.94 6.85
N GLY A 119 -7.83 -12.60 5.64
CA GLY A 119 -8.58 -11.69 4.81
C GLY A 119 -8.18 -11.71 3.35
N LEU A 120 -8.94 -10.95 2.58
CA LEU A 120 -8.70 -10.62 1.19
C LEU A 120 -8.37 -9.13 1.13
N SER A 121 -7.25 -8.80 0.51
CA SER A 121 -6.96 -7.44 0.09
C SER A 121 -7.21 -7.29 -1.39
N TYR A 122 -7.73 -6.13 -1.75
CA TYR A 122 -7.75 -5.60 -3.10
C TYR A 122 -7.11 -4.22 -3.06
N ASN A 123 -6.15 -3.99 -3.95
CA ASN A 123 -5.48 -2.72 -4.10
C ASN A 123 -5.61 -2.33 -5.56
N PHE A 124 -5.98 -1.08 -5.77
CA PHE A 124 -6.08 -0.45 -7.07
C PHE A 124 -5.24 0.82 -7.02
N GLU A 125 -4.35 0.99 -7.97
CA GLU A 125 -3.48 2.14 -8.10
C GLU A 125 -3.64 2.71 -9.49
N HIS A 126 -3.86 4.02 -9.56
CA HIS A 126 -4.00 4.73 -10.82
C HIS A 126 -3.10 5.96 -10.76
N LEU A 127 -2.11 5.98 -11.64
CA LEU A 127 -1.07 7.00 -11.72
C LEU A 127 -1.16 7.72 -13.07
N LYS A 128 -1.18 9.04 -13.03
CA LYS A 128 -1.10 9.92 -14.20
C LYS A 128 0.16 10.76 -14.11
N TYR A 129 0.99 10.76 -15.14
CA TYR A 129 2.14 11.65 -15.23
C TYR A 129 2.26 12.26 -16.62
N THR A 130 2.79 13.47 -16.69
CA THR A 130 3.04 14.15 -17.97
C THR A 130 4.54 14.28 -18.18
N GLU A 131 5.03 13.74 -19.30
CA GLU A 131 6.43 13.83 -19.72
C GLU A 131 6.44 14.39 -21.14
N ASP A 132 7.23 15.44 -21.38
CA ASP A 132 7.37 16.10 -22.69
C ASP A 132 6.05 16.46 -23.40
N GLY A 133 5.01 16.80 -22.62
CA GLY A 133 3.68 17.16 -23.12
C GLY A 133 2.79 15.97 -23.48
N VAL A 134 3.24 14.74 -23.27
CA VAL A 134 2.46 13.51 -23.41
C VAL A 134 1.99 13.06 -22.03
N THR A 135 0.68 12.80 -21.89
CA THR A 135 0.12 12.25 -20.64
C THR A 135 0.12 10.74 -20.70
N HIS A 136 0.74 10.12 -19.70
CA HIS A 136 0.76 8.69 -19.50
C HIS A 136 -0.16 8.33 -18.32
N GLU A 137 -1.01 7.33 -18.53
CA GLU A 137 -1.89 6.78 -17.50
C GLU A 137 -1.49 5.32 -17.27
N VAL A 138 -1.28 4.96 -16.01
CA VAL A 138 -0.91 3.61 -15.62
C VAL A 138 -1.86 3.14 -14.53
N GLU A 139 -2.52 2.02 -14.78
CA GLU A 139 -3.42 1.35 -13.85
C GLU A 139 -2.83 0.01 -13.45
N PHE A 140 -2.79 -0.22 -12.13
CA PHE A 140 -2.41 -1.50 -11.55
C PHE A 140 -3.47 -1.94 -10.57
N ASP A 141 -3.92 -3.19 -10.68
CA ASP A 141 -4.70 -3.83 -9.65
C ASP A 141 -4.00 -5.10 -9.16
N PHE A 142 -4.15 -5.37 -7.87
CA PHE A 142 -3.71 -6.63 -7.30
C PHE A 142 -4.62 -7.04 -6.15
N SER A 143 -4.88 -8.33 -6.08
CA SER A 143 -5.63 -8.94 -4.99
C SER A 143 -4.87 -10.11 -4.40
N GLY A 144 -5.11 -10.37 -3.12
CA GLY A 144 -4.37 -11.38 -2.40
C GLY A 144 -5.06 -11.85 -1.14
N LEU A 145 -4.83 -13.11 -0.80
CA LEU A 145 -5.12 -13.64 0.51
C LEU A 145 -4.03 -13.21 1.49
N MET A 146 -4.45 -12.84 2.69
CA MET A 146 -3.56 -12.47 3.77
C MET A 146 -3.92 -13.24 5.03
N ALA A 147 -2.89 -13.72 5.72
CA ALA A 147 -2.99 -14.34 7.02
C ALA A 147 -1.96 -13.68 7.94
N ASN A 148 -2.39 -13.20 9.09
CA ASN A 148 -1.55 -12.50 10.04
C ASN A 148 -1.82 -12.99 11.46
N VAL A 149 -0.79 -13.06 12.28
CA VAL A 149 -0.92 -13.20 13.73
C VAL A 149 -0.72 -11.82 14.33
N TYR A 150 -1.59 -11.43 15.26
CA TYR A 150 -1.45 -10.14 15.95
C TYR A 150 -1.46 -10.31 17.47
N LEU A 151 -0.78 -9.39 18.13
CA LEU A 151 -0.71 -9.28 19.57
C LEU A 151 -1.56 -8.09 20.01
N ALA A 152 -2.52 -8.34 20.90
CA ALA A 152 -3.29 -7.31 21.58
C ALA A 152 -2.63 -7.06 22.95
N PHE A 153 -2.20 -5.82 23.19
CA PHE A 153 -1.62 -5.37 24.45
C PHE A 153 -2.61 -4.48 25.20
#